data_AF-A0A941ZWM9-F1
#
_entry.id   AF-A0A941ZWM9-F1
#
_cell.length_a   1.000
_cell.length_b   1.000
_cell.length_c   1.000
_cell.angle_alpha   90.00
_cell.angle_beta   90.00
_cell.angle_gamma   90.00
#
_symmetry.space_group_name_H-M   'P 1'
#
loop_
_entity.id
_entity.type
_entity.pdbx_description
1 polymer ?
#
loop_
_entity_poly.entity_id
_entity_poly.type
_entity_poly.pdbx_seq_one_letter_code
_entity_poly.pdbx_strand_id
1 'polypeptide(L)'
;MVPLDGDAMTTVAGKAPRTSAVMRYLLLFSVGLGVAAVFLLASVSANTALFSEYYPLLLAVNLAIALLLAGMVAYQLVSLRRRLKAGVFGAKLTLRLVTLFALMAVMPGALIYGVSVQFVSQSIESWFEVRLDSALESGLNLGRGTLEGRLKELTAKADAMALTLSNRPETEHIAALNTLREQAAVEEVTLYTVRGKVLAFSGNERSGIVPEP
;
A
#
# COMPACT_ATOMS: atom_id res chain seq x y z
N MET A 1 -36.47 -90.24 -14.74
CA MET A 1 -36.25 -90.48 -13.30
C MET A 1 -34.75 -90.38 -13.06
N VAL A 2 -34.34 -89.56 -12.07
CA VAL A 2 -32.98 -89.37 -11.52
C VAL A 2 -32.02 -88.47 -12.35
N PRO A 3 -31.21 -87.56 -11.76
CA PRO A 3 -31.51 -86.52 -10.76
C PRO A 3 -30.78 -85.16 -11.02
N LEU A 4 -31.00 -84.25 -10.08
CA LEU A 4 -30.36 -82.97 -9.76
C LEU A 4 -28.86 -82.84 -10.05
N ASP A 5 -28.44 -81.71 -10.63
CA ASP A 5 -27.16 -81.10 -10.28
C ASP A 5 -27.33 -79.58 -10.19
N GLY A 6 -27.35 -79.10 -8.95
CA GLY A 6 -27.23 -77.70 -8.62
C GLY A 6 -25.80 -77.46 -8.23
N ASP A 7 -25.02 -76.75 -9.07
CA ASP A 7 -23.75 -76.16 -8.62
C ASP A 7 -23.15 -75.10 -9.56
N ALA A 8 -23.96 -74.45 -10.41
CA ALA A 8 -23.42 -73.49 -11.40
C ALA A 8 -23.83 -72.03 -11.17
N MET A 9 -24.31 -71.64 -9.99
CA MET A 9 -24.78 -70.26 -9.73
C MET A 9 -24.21 -69.56 -8.50
N THR A 10 -23.01 -69.91 -8.07
CA THR A 10 -22.27 -69.05 -7.14
C THR A 10 -20.84 -68.86 -7.60
N THR A 11 -20.28 -67.70 -7.28
CA THR A 11 -18.86 -67.32 -7.43
C THR A 11 -18.44 -66.52 -8.67
N VAL A 12 -19.07 -65.36 -8.88
CA VAL A 12 -18.31 -64.19 -9.36
C VAL A 12 -18.60 -63.00 -8.44
N ALA A 13 -18.10 -63.09 -7.21
CA ALA A 13 -17.99 -61.93 -6.33
C ALA A 13 -16.88 -61.01 -6.87
N GLY A 14 -17.29 -60.02 -7.66
CA GLY A 14 -16.42 -58.95 -8.15
C GLY A 14 -15.77 -58.23 -6.96
N LYS A 15 -14.46 -58.44 -6.78
CA LYS A 15 -13.68 -57.74 -5.76
C LYS A 15 -13.56 -56.27 -6.16
N ALA A 16 -14.38 -55.41 -5.55
CA ALA A 16 -14.35 -53.97 -5.76
C ALA A 16 -12.94 -53.42 -5.54
N PRO A 17 -12.47 -52.48 -6.38
CA PRO A 17 -11.09 -52.01 -6.32
C PRO A 17 -10.88 -51.21 -5.02
N ARG A 18 -9.97 -51.69 -4.17
CA ARG A 18 -9.52 -51.08 -2.88
C ARG A 18 -8.88 -49.68 -3.05
N THR A 19 -8.89 -49.09 -4.24
CA THR A 19 -8.35 -47.77 -4.57
C THR A 19 -9.27 -46.61 -4.14
N SER A 20 -10.53 -46.88 -3.79
CA SER A 20 -11.49 -45.84 -3.36
C SER A 20 -11.17 -45.23 -2.00
N ALA A 21 -10.62 -46.01 -1.06
CA ALA A 21 -10.32 -45.54 0.29
C ALA A 21 -9.14 -44.55 0.29
N VAL A 22 -8.05 -44.88 -0.41
CA VAL A 22 -6.86 -44.02 -0.49
C VAL A 22 -7.17 -42.71 -1.21
N MET A 23 -7.96 -42.75 -2.29
CA MET A 23 -8.40 -41.55 -3.00
C MET A 23 -9.30 -40.66 -2.12
N ARG A 24 -10.20 -41.26 -1.32
CA ARG A 24 -11.04 -40.54 -0.36
C ARG A 24 -10.20 -39.88 0.74
N TYR A 25 -9.21 -40.56 1.28
CA TYR A 25 -8.30 -39.98 2.27
C TYR A 25 -7.46 -38.84 1.69
N LEU A 26 -6.96 -38.95 0.47
CA LEU A 26 -6.23 -37.87 -0.21
C LEU A 26 -7.11 -36.64 -0.47
N LEU A 27 -8.35 -36.84 -0.92
CA LEU A 27 -9.31 -35.75 -1.12
C LEU A 27 -9.64 -35.06 0.20
N LEU A 28 -9.98 -35.82 1.24
CA LEU A 28 -10.27 -35.29 2.58
C LEU A 28 -9.06 -34.56 3.18
N PHE A 29 -7.85 -35.08 2.98
CA PHE A 29 -6.62 -34.41 3.40
C PHE A 29 -6.42 -33.08 2.68
N SER A 30 -6.60 -33.03 1.35
CA SER A 30 -6.45 -31.78 0.59
C SER A 30 -7.50 -30.72 0.97
N VAL A 31 -8.74 -31.15 1.22
CA VAL A 31 -9.82 -30.26 1.66
C VAL A 31 -9.56 -29.76 3.07
N GLY A 32 -9.15 -30.65 3.98
CA GLY A 32 -8.77 -30.27 5.35
C GLY A 32 -7.60 -29.28 5.38
N LEU A 33 -6.60 -29.49 4.53
CA LEU A 33 -5.45 -28.59 4.37
C LEU A 33 -5.87 -27.23 3.81
N GLY A 34 -6.78 -27.21 2.82
CA GLY A 34 -7.34 -25.99 2.26
C GLY A 34 -8.17 -25.20 3.27
N VAL A 35 -9.02 -25.88 4.05
CA VAL A 35 -9.79 -25.26 5.15
C VAL A 35 -8.86 -24.70 6.22
N ALA A 36 -7.81 -25.44 6.60
CA ALA A 36 -6.82 -24.96 7.56
C ALA A 36 -6.09 -23.72 7.03
N ALA A 37 -5.74 -23.67 5.74
CA ALA A 37 -5.09 -22.52 5.11
C ALA A 37 -6.02 -21.28 5.05
N VAL A 38 -7.28 -21.46 4.69
CA VAL A 38 -8.29 -20.37 4.67
C VAL A 38 -8.59 -19.88 6.09
N PHE A 39 -8.71 -20.80 7.06
CA PHE A 39 -8.88 -20.45 8.47
C PHE A 39 -7.67 -19.67 9.02
N LEU A 40 -6.46 -20.07 8.63
CA LEU A 40 -5.23 -19.36 8.94
C LEU A 40 -5.22 -17.96 8.33
N LEU A 41 -5.62 -17.81 7.07
CA LEU A 41 -5.71 -16.50 6.40
C LEU A 41 -6.74 -15.59 7.06
N ALA A 42 -7.89 -16.15 7.45
CA ALA A 42 -8.95 -15.42 8.14
C ALA A 42 -8.53 -14.98 9.56
N SER A 43 -7.86 -15.85 10.33
CA SER A 43 -7.36 -15.52 11.67
C SER A 43 -6.24 -14.48 11.63
N VAL A 44 -5.39 -14.56 10.60
CA VAL A 44 -4.36 -13.58 10.22
C VAL A 44 -4.95 -12.18 9.98
N SER A 45 -6.09 -12.10 9.29
CA SER A 45 -6.76 -10.83 9.01
C SER A 45 -7.42 -10.18 10.24
N ALA A 46 -7.62 -10.94 11.33
CA ALA A 46 -8.45 -10.53 12.45
C ALA A 46 -7.68 -10.02 13.68
N ASN A 47 -6.36 -10.30 13.84
CA ASN A 47 -5.64 -9.90 15.05
C ASN A 47 -4.14 -9.58 14.83
N THR A 48 -3.81 -8.28 14.77
CA THR A 48 -2.49 -7.74 14.38
C THR A 48 -1.37 -7.99 15.40
N ALA A 49 -1.69 -8.30 16.67
CA ALA A 49 -0.71 -8.42 17.74
C ALA A 49 -0.06 -9.82 17.88
N LEU A 50 -0.76 -10.89 17.51
CA LEU A 50 -0.22 -12.26 17.48
C LEU A 50 0.57 -12.57 16.18
N PHE A 51 0.59 -11.59 15.27
CA PHE A 51 1.16 -11.69 13.93
C PHE A 51 2.69 -11.69 13.94
N SER A 52 3.30 -10.78 14.70
CA SER A 52 4.75 -10.53 14.62
C SER A 52 5.59 -11.75 15.00
N GLU A 53 5.11 -12.58 15.91
CA GLU A 53 5.90 -13.68 16.49
C GLU A 53 5.77 -14.99 15.69
N TYR A 54 4.58 -15.27 15.13
CA TYR A 54 4.31 -16.54 14.42
C TYR A 54 4.32 -16.41 12.90
N TYR A 55 4.35 -15.20 12.32
CA TYR A 55 4.37 -15.00 10.86
C TYR A 55 5.49 -15.79 10.14
N PRO A 56 6.75 -15.84 10.63
CA PRO A 56 7.79 -16.61 9.95
C PRO A 56 7.49 -18.12 9.96
N LEU A 57 6.94 -18.63 11.06
CA LEU A 57 6.57 -20.04 11.20
C LEU A 57 5.39 -20.39 10.28
N LEU A 58 4.37 -19.54 10.23
CA LEU A 58 3.22 -19.69 9.32
C LEU A 58 3.64 -19.68 7.85
N LEU A 59 4.54 -18.76 7.48
CA LEU A 59 5.06 -18.66 6.13
C LEU A 59 5.90 -19.90 5.79
N ALA A 60 6.76 -20.36 6.71
CA ALA A 60 7.54 -21.58 6.53
C ALA A 60 6.66 -22.84 6.36
N VAL A 61 5.60 -22.98 7.18
CA VAL A 61 4.64 -24.10 7.07
C VAL A 61 3.87 -24.06 5.75
N ASN A 62 3.36 -22.89 5.35
CA ASN A 62 2.67 -22.75 4.06
C ASN A 62 3.60 -23.03 2.89
N LEU A 63 4.85 -22.56 2.94
CA LEU A 63 5.85 -22.84 1.92
C LEU A 63 6.18 -24.32 1.85
N ALA A 64 6.36 -24.99 3.01
CA ALA A 64 6.59 -26.43 3.06
C ALA A 64 5.42 -27.23 2.46
N ILE A 65 4.18 -26.85 2.80
CA ILE A 65 2.96 -27.44 2.22
C ILE A 65 2.90 -27.21 0.71
N ALA A 66 3.15 -25.98 0.26
CA ALA A 66 3.14 -25.63 -1.16
C ALA A 66 4.17 -26.44 -1.95
N LEU A 67 5.38 -26.60 -1.41
CA LEU A 67 6.44 -27.41 -2.01
C LEU A 67 6.08 -28.90 -2.06
N LEU A 68 5.47 -29.45 -1.00
CA LEU A 68 4.98 -30.83 -0.97
C LEU A 68 3.91 -31.06 -2.05
N LEU A 69 2.93 -30.17 -2.15
CA LEU A 69 1.88 -30.24 -3.17
C LEU A 69 2.46 -30.11 -4.58
N ALA A 70 3.33 -29.13 -4.80
CA ALA A 70 4.01 -28.94 -6.08
C ALA A 70 4.82 -30.17 -6.49
N GLY A 71 5.56 -30.78 -5.56
CA GLY A 71 6.29 -32.03 -5.78
C GLY A 71 5.36 -33.20 -6.12
N MET A 72 4.23 -33.33 -5.43
CA MET A 72 3.23 -34.36 -5.71
C MET A 72 2.60 -34.21 -7.10
N VAL A 73 2.26 -32.97 -7.49
CA VAL A 73 1.73 -32.67 -8.83
C VAL A 73 2.78 -32.95 -9.90
N ALA A 74 4.03 -32.52 -9.70
CA ALA A 74 5.13 -32.79 -10.61
C ALA A 74 5.37 -34.29 -10.80
N TYR A 75 5.35 -35.07 -9.72
CA TYR A 75 5.43 -36.53 -9.77
C TYR A 75 4.31 -37.15 -10.60
N GLN A 76 3.05 -36.71 -10.39
CA GLN A 76 1.91 -37.17 -11.18
C GLN A 76 2.03 -36.82 -12.66
N LEU A 77 2.50 -35.61 -13.00
CA LEU A 77 2.74 -35.18 -14.38
C LEU A 77 3.85 -36.00 -15.05
N VAL A 78 4.95 -36.26 -14.35
CA VAL A 78 6.05 -37.09 -14.86
C VAL A 78 5.58 -38.54 -15.07
N SER A 79 4.84 -39.11 -14.12
CA SER A 79 4.23 -40.44 -14.25
C SER A 79 3.28 -40.51 -15.46
N LEU A 80 2.43 -39.50 -15.64
CA LEU A 80 1.54 -39.40 -16.81
C LEU A 80 2.34 -39.32 -18.12
N ARG A 81 3.40 -38.49 -18.18
CA ARG A 81 4.30 -38.41 -19.33
C ARG A 81 4.98 -39.74 -19.64
N ARG A 82 5.41 -40.50 -18.62
CA ARG A 82 5.99 -41.84 -18.81
C ARG A 82 4.95 -42.83 -19.35
N ARG A 83 3.72 -42.82 -18.83
CA ARG A 83 2.59 -43.66 -19.32
C ARG A 83 2.20 -43.33 -20.75
N LEU A 84 2.27 -42.06 -21.15
CA LEU A 84 2.10 -41.60 -22.53
C LEU A 84 3.18 -42.17 -23.45
N LYS A 85 4.46 -42.11 -23.05
CA LYS A 85 5.56 -42.71 -23.82
C LYS A 85 5.47 -44.23 -23.92
N ALA A 86 5.00 -44.89 -22.86
CA ALA A 86 4.83 -46.34 -22.82
C ALA A 86 3.58 -46.85 -23.58
N GLY A 87 2.83 -45.98 -24.26
CA GLY A 87 1.70 -46.39 -25.12
C GLY A 87 0.50 -46.96 -24.36
N VAL A 88 0.37 -46.71 -23.05
CA VAL A 88 -0.70 -47.29 -22.24
C VAL A 88 -2.06 -46.78 -22.70
N PHE A 89 -2.95 -47.70 -23.04
CA PHE A 89 -4.32 -47.42 -23.45
C PHE A 89 -5.06 -46.68 -22.31
N GLY A 90 -5.54 -45.46 -22.57
CA GLY A 90 -6.17 -44.58 -21.58
C GLY A 90 -5.37 -43.33 -21.18
N ALA A 91 -4.04 -43.31 -21.36
CA ALA A 91 -3.21 -42.16 -20.97
C ALA A 91 -3.52 -40.88 -21.77
N LYS A 92 -3.94 -41.03 -23.04
CA LYS A 92 -4.37 -39.92 -23.90
C LYS A 92 -5.66 -39.26 -23.41
N LEU A 93 -6.60 -40.05 -22.86
CA LEU A 93 -7.84 -39.53 -22.30
C LEU A 93 -7.56 -38.75 -21.01
N THR A 94 -6.76 -39.32 -20.11
CA THR A 94 -6.34 -38.64 -18.88
C THR A 94 -5.62 -37.34 -19.18
N LEU A 95 -4.72 -37.31 -20.16
CA LEU A 95 -4.03 -36.08 -20.56
C LEU A 95 -5.03 -35.01 -21.00
N ARG A 96 -5.99 -35.35 -21.87
CA ARG A 96 -7.01 -34.42 -22.36
C ARG A 96 -7.84 -33.81 -21.24
N LEU A 97 -8.24 -34.61 -20.26
CA LEU A 97 -8.98 -34.13 -19.08
C LEU A 97 -8.13 -33.22 -18.21
N VAL A 98 -6.86 -33.60 -17.95
CA VAL A 98 -5.92 -32.78 -17.17
C VAL A 98 -5.66 -31.43 -17.85
N THR A 99 -5.47 -31.39 -19.18
CA THR A 99 -5.29 -30.11 -19.89
C THR A 99 -6.53 -29.25 -19.86
N LEU A 100 -7.73 -29.82 -20.03
CA LEU A 100 -8.97 -29.05 -19.93
C LEU A 100 -9.15 -28.45 -18.53
N PHE A 101 -8.89 -29.24 -17.49
CA PHE A 101 -9.01 -28.78 -16.10
C PHE A 101 -7.96 -27.70 -15.77
N ALA A 102 -6.72 -27.87 -16.22
CA ALA A 102 -5.67 -26.88 -16.05
C ALA A 102 -6.00 -25.56 -16.76
N LEU A 103 -6.53 -25.62 -17.98
CA LEU A 103 -6.99 -24.43 -18.70
C LEU A 103 -8.13 -23.72 -17.97
N MET A 104 -9.15 -24.46 -17.50
CA MET A 104 -10.26 -23.87 -16.74
C MET A 104 -9.80 -23.22 -15.42
N ALA A 105 -8.77 -23.76 -14.77
CA ALA A 105 -8.21 -23.19 -13.54
C ALA A 105 -7.34 -21.96 -13.80
N VAL A 106 -6.46 -22.00 -14.81
CA VAL A 106 -5.45 -20.95 -15.05
C VAL A 106 -6.02 -19.76 -15.82
N MET A 107 -6.92 -19.98 -16.77
CA MET A 107 -7.45 -18.93 -17.65
C MET A 107 -8.10 -17.76 -16.90
N PRO A 108 -9.02 -17.96 -15.93
CA PRO A 108 -9.58 -16.84 -15.17
C PRO A 108 -8.53 -16.12 -14.32
N GLY A 109 -7.58 -16.85 -13.74
CA GLY A 109 -6.50 -16.25 -12.94
C GLY A 109 -5.56 -15.37 -13.79
N ALA A 110 -5.21 -15.82 -14.98
CA ALA A 110 -4.40 -15.05 -15.92
C ALA A 110 -5.11 -13.77 -16.40
N LEU A 111 -6.42 -13.86 -16.64
CA LEU A 111 -7.24 -12.69 -17.00
C LEU A 111 -7.25 -11.67 -15.87
N ILE A 112 -7.53 -12.10 -14.63
CA ILE A 112 -7.50 -11.23 -13.46
C ILE A 112 -6.11 -10.62 -13.29
N TYR A 113 -5.04 -11.42 -13.41
CA TYR A 113 -3.66 -10.92 -13.30
C TYR A 113 -3.35 -9.85 -14.36
N GLY A 114 -3.69 -10.08 -15.62
CA GLY A 114 -3.48 -9.10 -16.69
C GLY A 114 -4.25 -7.80 -16.43
N VAL A 115 -5.51 -7.92 -16.02
CA VAL A 115 -6.35 -6.79 -15.63
C VAL A 115 -5.76 -6.07 -14.41
N SER A 116 -5.29 -6.80 -13.39
CA SER A 116 -4.64 -6.22 -12.21
C SER A 116 -3.37 -5.46 -12.57
N VAL A 117 -2.52 -5.99 -13.44
CA VAL A 117 -1.32 -5.26 -13.91
C VAL A 117 -1.71 -4.00 -14.66
N GLN A 118 -2.72 -4.07 -15.51
CA GLN A 118 -3.22 -2.91 -16.23
C GLN A 118 -3.79 -1.84 -15.29
N PHE A 119 -4.56 -2.26 -14.28
CA PHE A 119 -5.05 -1.37 -13.23
C PHE A 119 -3.91 -0.78 -12.41
N VAL A 120 -2.92 -1.55 -11.98
CA VAL A 120 -1.75 -1.02 -11.22
C VAL A 120 -1.01 0.03 -12.03
N SER A 121 -0.69 -0.25 -13.29
CA SER A 121 0.02 0.72 -14.15
C SER A 121 -0.76 2.00 -14.40
N GLN A 122 -2.09 1.94 -14.56
CA GLN A 122 -2.92 3.13 -14.81
C GLN A 122 -3.37 3.87 -13.54
N SER A 123 -3.59 3.15 -12.44
CA SER A 123 -4.06 3.71 -11.16
C SER A 123 -3.00 4.57 -10.49
N ILE A 124 -1.72 4.33 -10.74
CA ILE A 124 -0.65 5.19 -10.24
C ILE A 124 -0.67 6.51 -11.01
N GLU A 125 -0.70 6.48 -12.34
CA GLU A 125 -0.67 7.69 -13.19
C GLU A 125 -1.88 8.62 -12.94
N SER A 126 -3.09 8.08 -13.00
CA SER A 126 -4.33 8.88 -12.94
C SER A 126 -4.59 9.52 -11.57
N TRP A 127 -4.07 8.94 -10.49
CA TRP A 127 -4.31 9.44 -9.14
C TRP A 127 -3.17 10.33 -8.63
N PHE A 128 -1.95 10.16 -9.15
CA PHE A 128 -0.79 10.96 -8.73
C PHE A 128 -0.62 12.26 -9.51
N GLU A 129 -0.74 12.29 -10.85
CA GLU A 129 -0.53 13.55 -11.60
C GLU A 129 -1.52 14.64 -11.18
N VAL A 130 -2.82 14.31 -11.10
CA VAL A 130 -3.86 15.33 -10.85
C VAL A 130 -3.85 15.86 -9.41
N ARG A 131 -3.36 15.08 -8.43
CA ARG A 131 -3.29 15.51 -7.03
C ARG A 131 -1.97 16.17 -6.66
N LEU A 132 -0.86 15.81 -7.30
CA LEU A 132 0.43 16.40 -6.99
C LEU A 132 0.53 17.83 -7.53
N ASP A 133 0.10 18.07 -8.78
CA ASP A 133 0.11 19.40 -9.38
C ASP A 133 -0.86 20.35 -8.66
N SER A 134 -2.06 19.86 -8.34
CA SER A 134 -3.04 20.66 -7.58
C SER A 134 -2.59 20.96 -6.15
N ALA A 135 -1.91 20.02 -5.47
CA ALA A 135 -1.37 20.25 -4.14
C ALA A 135 -0.18 21.23 -4.15
N LEU A 136 0.70 21.15 -5.15
CA LEU A 136 1.83 22.09 -5.32
C LEU A 136 1.33 23.50 -5.65
N GLU A 137 0.37 23.63 -6.56
CA GLU A 137 -0.26 24.91 -6.91
C GLU A 137 -1.00 25.52 -5.70
N SER A 138 -1.74 24.69 -4.95
CA SER A 138 -2.42 25.14 -3.72
C SER A 138 -1.42 25.54 -2.62
N GLY A 139 -0.33 24.80 -2.48
CA GLY A 139 0.76 25.14 -1.55
C GLY A 139 1.46 26.45 -1.93
N LEU A 140 1.72 26.67 -3.22
CA LEU A 140 2.31 27.91 -3.73
C LEU A 140 1.38 29.10 -3.51
N ASN A 141 0.08 28.96 -3.79
CA ASN A 141 -0.91 30.01 -3.58
C ASN A 141 -1.12 30.31 -2.09
N LEU A 142 -1.08 29.30 -1.21
CA LEU A 142 -1.12 29.51 0.24
C LEU A 142 0.13 30.26 0.73
N GLY A 143 1.32 29.90 0.24
CA GLY A 143 2.57 30.58 0.58
C GLY A 143 2.56 32.04 0.15
N ARG A 144 2.16 32.31 -1.11
CA ARG A 144 2.00 33.68 -1.64
C ARG A 144 0.97 34.48 -0.87
N GLY A 145 -0.22 33.94 -0.63
CA GLY A 145 -1.28 34.62 0.11
C GLY A 145 -0.89 34.92 1.56
N THR A 146 -0.17 34.01 2.21
CA THR A 146 0.35 34.23 3.56
C THR A 146 1.39 35.35 3.57
N LEU A 147 2.32 35.35 2.62
CA LEU A 147 3.36 36.38 2.50
C LEU A 147 2.76 37.76 2.21
N GLU A 148 1.84 37.86 1.25
CA GLU A 148 1.12 39.09 0.93
C GLU A 148 0.31 39.60 2.13
N GLY A 149 -0.33 38.69 2.88
CA GLY A 149 -1.04 39.03 4.12
C GLY A 149 -0.11 39.63 5.17
N ARG A 150 1.06 39.01 5.39
CA ARG A 150 2.08 39.52 6.33
C ARG A 150 2.63 40.88 5.89
N LEU A 151 2.92 41.05 4.59
CA LEU A 151 3.39 42.33 4.06
C LEU A 151 2.35 43.44 4.26
N LYS A 152 1.08 43.18 3.95
CA LYS A 152 -0.01 44.15 4.15
C LYS A 152 -0.19 44.53 5.62
N GLU A 153 -0.08 43.56 6.53
CA GLU A 153 -0.13 43.80 7.97
C GLU A 153 1.04 44.70 8.43
N LEU A 154 2.27 44.42 7.97
CA LEU A 154 3.45 45.22 8.29
C LEU A 154 3.34 46.65 7.74
N THR A 155 2.87 46.83 6.51
CA THR A 155 2.63 48.16 5.93
C THR A 155 1.60 48.95 6.73
N ALA A 156 0.47 48.32 7.09
CA ALA A 156 -0.55 48.99 7.90
C ALA A 156 -0.03 49.40 9.29
N LYS A 157 0.82 48.56 9.92
CA LYS A 157 1.52 48.88 11.16
C LYS A 157 2.49 50.05 10.97
N ALA A 158 3.26 50.07 9.89
CA ALA A 158 4.19 51.15 9.57
C ALA A 158 3.46 52.50 9.36
N ASP A 159 2.35 52.51 8.63
CA ASP A 159 1.52 53.72 8.42
C ASP A 159 0.96 54.26 9.75
N ALA A 160 0.45 53.38 10.61
CA ALA A 160 -0.04 53.76 11.93
C ALA A 160 1.07 54.34 12.83
N MET A 161 2.27 53.77 12.77
CA MET A 161 3.45 54.29 13.47
C MET A 161 3.88 55.66 12.92
N ALA A 162 3.90 55.83 11.59
CA ALA A 162 4.25 57.08 10.94
C ALA A 162 3.28 58.23 11.32
N LEU A 163 1.97 57.95 11.34
CA LEU A 163 0.95 58.90 11.80
C LEU A 163 1.15 59.30 13.27
N THR A 164 1.49 58.32 14.12
CA THR A 164 1.74 58.59 15.54
C THR A 164 3.00 59.43 15.75
N LEU A 165 4.08 59.15 15.00
CA LEU A 165 5.33 59.91 15.05
C LEU A 165 5.16 61.33 14.50
N SER A 166 4.37 61.52 13.43
CA SER A 166 4.09 62.83 12.85
C SER A 166 3.41 63.80 13.83
N ASN A 167 2.70 63.28 14.83
CA ASN A 167 2.01 64.08 15.84
C ASN A 167 2.87 64.35 17.09
N ARG A 168 4.12 63.90 17.13
CA ARG A 168 5.04 64.08 18.26
C ARG A 168 6.24 64.97 17.89
N PRO A 169 6.79 65.74 18.85
CA PRO A 169 8.00 66.52 18.63
C PRO A 169 9.22 65.63 18.37
N GLU A 170 10.13 66.09 17.51
CA GLU A 170 11.33 65.33 17.05
C GLU A 170 12.22 64.83 18.20
N THR A 171 12.26 65.57 19.32
CA THR A 171 13.02 65.20 20.53
C THR A 171 12.54 63.92 21.19
N GLU A 172 11.28 63.52 20.97
CA GLU A 172 10.67 62.32 21.55
C GLU A 172 10.63 61.13 20.58
N HIS A 173 11.02 61.31 19.32
CA HIS A 173 10.89 60.29 18.27
C HIS A 173 11.64 59.00 18.59
N ILE A 174 12.84 59.08 19.18
CA ILE A 174 13.64 57.89 19.53
C ILE A 174 12.95 57.03 20.60
N ALA A 175 12.47 57.65 21.68
CA ALA A 175 11.78 56.94 22.76
C ALA A 175 10.42 56.41 22.28
N ALA A 176 9.70 57.19 21.49
CA ALA A 176 8.44 56.80 20.87
C ALA A 176 8.61 55.59 19.93
N LEU A 177 9.70 55.52 19.16
CA LEU A 177 9.99 54.42 18.23
C LEU A 177 10.08 53.08 18.97
N ASN A 178 10.77 53.05 20.12
CA ASN A 178 10.93 51.82 20.90
C ASN A 178 9.59 51.33 21.46
N THR A 179 8.77 52.24 21.99
CA THR A 179 7.42 51.90 22.47
C THR A 179 6.51 51.42 21.33
N LEU A 180 6.56 52.08 20.16
CA LEU A 180 5.76 51.69 19.00
C LEU A 180 6.16 50.33 18.44
N ARG A 181 7.46 50.01 18.39
CA ARG A 181 7.96 48.69 18.01
C ARG A 181 7.45 47.60 18.95
N GLU A 182 7.54 47.83 20.27
CA GLU A 182 7.06 46.90 21.29
C GLU A 182 5.53 46.70 21.20
N GLN A 183 4.77 47.77 20.99
CA GLN A 183 3.31 47.73 20.83
C GLN A 183 2.86 47.01 19.55
N ALA A 184 3.56 47.23 18.44
CA ALA A 184 3.25 46.59 17.16
C ALA A 184 3.80 45.16 17.03
N ALA A 185 4.62 44.73 18.01
CA ALA A 185 5.33 43.46 18.04
C ALA A 185 6.12 43.18 16.75
N VAL A 186 6.79 44.20 16.22
CA VAL A 186 7.64 44.10 15.03
C VAL A 186 9.10 43.90 15.44
N GLU A 187 9.85 43.14 14.65
CA GLU A 187 11.26 42.83 14.95
C GLU A 187 12.14 44.09 14.94
N GLU A 188 11.96 44.95 13.94
CA GLU A 188 12.74 46.18 13.72
C GLU A 188 11.86 47.32 13.21
N VAL A 189 12.16 48.55 13.63
CA VAL A 189 11.60 49.78 13.09
C VAL A 189 12.73 50.78 12.86
N THR A 190 12.82 51.31 11.65
CA THR A 190 13.85 52.28 11.25
C THR A 190 13.19 53.52 10.65
N LEU A 191 13.54 54.69 11.19
CA LEU A 191 13.07 55.99 10.73
C LEU A 191 14.10 56.58 9.77
N TYR A 192 13.68 56.86 8.54
CA TYR A 192 14.50 57.48 7.51
C TYR A 192 14.07 58.93 7.27
N THR A 193 15.03 59.79 6.90
CA THR A 193 14.71 61.09 6.29
C THR A 193 14.33 60.89 4.82
N VAL A 194 13.72 61.91 4.21
CA VAL A 194 13.33 61.93 2.78
C VAL A 194 14.53 61.71 1.84
N ARG A 195 15.75 62.00 2.31
CA ARG A 195 17.02 61.76 1.61
C ARG A 195 17.65 60.38 1.87
N GLY A 196 16.98 59.47 2.57
CA GLY A 196 17.45 58.09 2.82
C GLY A 196 18.43 57.90 3.99
N LYS A 197 18.76 58.96 4.73
CA LYS A 197 19.59 58.87 5.96
C LYS A 197 18.76 58.35 7.15
N VAL A 198 19.34 57.47 7.97
CA VAL A 198 18.71 56.97 9.20
C VAL A 198 18.70 58.07 10.28
N LEU A 199 17.52 58.31 10.85
CA LEU A 199 17.29 59.25 11.96
C LEU A 199 17.16 58.53 13.31
N ALA A 200 16.53 57.35 13.31
CA ALA A 200 16.36 56.52 14.50
C ALA A 200 16.17 55.05 14.10
N PHE A 201 16.58 54.14 14.99
CA PHE A 201 16.48 52.68 14.81
C PHE A 201 16.07 52.04 16.15
N SER A 202 15.18 51.05 16.11
CA SER A 202 14.84 50.21 17.24
C SER A 202 14.63 48.77 16.78
N GLY A 203 15.32 47.80 17.39
CA GLY A 203 15.27 46.38 17.04
C GLY A 203 15.32 45.47 18.27
N ASN A 204 14.88 44.21 18.12
CA ASN A 204 14.85 43.22 19.19
C ASN A 204 16.24 42.63 19.52
N GLU A 205 17.15 42.59 18.54
CA GLU A 205 18.52 42.11 18.72
C GLU A 205 19.49 43.27 19.02
N ARG A 206 20.26 43.15 20.11
CA ARG A 206 21.33 44.10 20.47
C ARG A 206 22.65 43.88 19.73
N SER A 207 22.68 43.03 18.69
CA SER A 207 23.95 42.62 18.08
C SER A 207 23.84 42.39 16.57
N GLY A 208 24.05 43.44 15.79
CA GLY A 208 24.45 43.32 14.39
C GLY A 208 23.57 44.11 13.42
N ILE A 209 24.16 45.16 12.84
CA ILE A 209 23.64 46.00 11.75
C ILE A 209 22.82 47.20 12.24
N VAL A 210 23.56 48.19 12.74
CA VAL A 210 23.16 49.59 12.57
C VAL A 210 23.48 49.94 11.11
N PRO A 211 22.54 50.41 10.29
CA PRO A 211 22.88 50.93 8.97
C PRO A 211 23.85 52.11 9.14
N GLU A 212 25.04 52.03 8.52
CA GLU A 212 26.02 53.13 8.59
C GLU A 212 25.45 54.42 7.94
N PRO A 213 25.84 55.60 8.45
CA PRO A 213 25.22 56.89 8.14
C PRO A 213 25.44 57.42 6.71
#